data_AF-A0A7R9IMH0-F1
#
_entry.id   AF-A0A7R9IMH0-F1
#
_cell.length_a   1.000
_cell.length_b   1.000
_cell.length_c   1.000
_cell.angle_alpha   90.00
_cell.angle_beta   90.00
_cell.angle_gamma   90.00
#
_symmetry.space_group_name_H-M   'P 1'
#
loop_
_entity.id
_entity.type
_entity.pdbx_description
1 polymer ?
#
loop_
_entity_poly.entity_id
_entity_poly.type
_entity_poly.pdbx_seq_one_letter_code
_entity_poly.pdbx_strand_id
1 'polypeptide(L)'
;MSKSFITEEKLRKPVMRHFIKSQARVHIAIALSVSAITGVLYKLLVCDPRKKRYADFYRRNQVCNRCDVLVSDYSNYDMEKEFERMRNAGVFQSAAPDEEEEEDDL
;
A
#
# COMPACT_ATOMS: atom_id res chain seq x y z
N MET A 1 20.19 7.85 -72.25
CA MET A 1 20.77 7.92 -70.89
C MET A 1 19.81 8.79 -70.09
N SER A 2 19.08 8.32 -69.08
CA SER A 2 19.52 7.62 -67.87
C SER A 2 18.49 6.58 -67.41
N LYS A 3 18.98 5.40 -67.01
CA LYS A 3 18.26 4.48 -66.14
C LYS A 3 18.74 4.77 -64.72
N SER A 4 17.89 5.33 -63.87
CA SER A 4 18.14 5.45 -62.42
C SER A 4 17.08 4.60 -61.72
N PHE A 5 17.46 3.38 -61.36
CA PHE A 5 17.70 3.03 -59.95
C PHE A 5 16.44 3.20 -59.09
N ILE A 6 15.48 2.29 -59.27
CA ILE A 6 14.62 1.84 -58.17
C ILE A 6 15.22 0.50 -57.75
N THR A 7 15.94 0.49 -56.64
CA THR A 7 16.36 -0.75 -56.00
C THR A 7 15.10 -1.47 -55.51
N GLU A 8 14.82 -2.64 -56.09
CA GLU A 8 13.80 -3.56 -55.63
C GLU A 8 14.17 -4.03 -54.20
N GLU A 9 13.55 -3.44 -53.18
CA GLU A 9 13.74 -3.85 -51.80
C GLU A 9 13.06 -5.20 -51.58
N LYS A 10 13.84 -6.26 -51.78
CA LYS A 10 13.42 -7.65 -51.61
C LYS A 10 13.05 -7.90 -50.15
N LEU A 11 11.74 -7.87 -49.84
CA LEU A 11 11.19 -8.20 -48.53
C LEU A 11 11.82 -9.49 -47.98
N ARG A 12 12.41 -9.40 -46.78
CA ARG A 12 12.93 -10.59 -46.08
C ARG A 12 11.78 -11.57 -45.87
N LYS A 13 12.00 -12.83 -46.22
CA LYS A 13 10.95 -13.87 -46.13
C LYS A 13 10.50 -14.01 -44.66
N PRO A 14 9.19 -13.88 -44.37
CA PRO A 14 8.67 -14.05 -43.02
C PRO A 14 8.74 -15.52 -42.60
N VAL A 15 8.76 -15.76 -41.29
CA VAL A 15 8.75 -17.12 -40.74
C VAL A 15 7.33 -17.69 -40.78
N MET A 16 7.11 -18.75 -41.56
CA MET A 16 5.76 -19.33 -41.77
C MET A 16 5.46 -20.58 -40.91
N ARG A 17 6.41 -21.08 -40.11
CA ARG A 17 6.25 -22.26 -39.26
C ARG A 17 6.83 -22.02 -37.86
N HIS A 18 6.31 -22.73 -36.86
CA HIS A 18 6.71 -22.62 -35.44
C HIS A 18 6.35 -21.30 -34.73
N PHE A 19 5.52 -20.46 -35.35
CA PHE A 19 5.11 -19.16 -34.81
C PHE A 19 4.43 -19.25 -33.43
N ILE A 20 3.53 -20.21 -33.24
CA ILE A 20 2.85 -20.41 -31.94
C ILE A 20 3.85 -20.83 -30.86
N LYS A 21 4.80 -21.70 -31.19
CA LYS A 21 5.83 -22.16 -30.22
C LYS A 21 6.77 -21.03 -29.82
N SER A 22 7.13 -20.13 -30.75
CA SER A 22 7.98 -18.98 -30.43
C SER A 22 7.23 -17.94 -29.60
N GLN A 23 5.98 -17.63 -29.96
CA GLN A 23 5.16 -16.69 -29.20
C GLN A 23 4.83 -17.19 -27.80
N ALA A 24 4.46 -18.47 -27.67
CA ALA A 24 4.12 -19.06 -26.36
C ALA A 24 5.27 -18.94 -25.36
N ARG A 25 6.52 -19.15 -25.79
CA ARG A 25 7.69 -19.01 -24.90
C ARG A 25 7.87 -17.58 -24.40
N VAL A 26 7.65 -16.60 -25.28
CA VAL A 26 7.76 -15.17 -24.93
C VAL A 26 6.65 -14.77 -23.97
N HIS A 27 5.40 -15.13 -24.26
CA HIS A 27 4.27 -14.76 -23.39
C HIS A 27 4.31 -15.44 -22.03
N ILE A 28 4.77 -16.69 -21.94
CA ILE A 28 4.96 -17.37 -20.65
C ILE A 28 6.01 -16.63 -19.81
N ALA A 29 7.12 -16.22 -20.40
CA ALA A 29 8.15 -15.46 -19.68
C ALA A 29 7.62 -14.09 -19.21
N ILE A 30 6.86 -13.39 -20.05
CA ILE A 30 6.22 -12.12 -19.69
C ILE A 30 5.18 -12.31 -18.58
N ALA A 31 4.37 -13.37 -18.64
CA ALA A 31 3.34 -13.61 -17.62
C ALA A 31 3.96 -13.87 -16.24
N LEU A 32 5.06 -14.63 -16.18
CA LEU A 32 5.78 -14.89 -14.93
C LEU A 32 6.44 -13.64 -14.35
N SER A 33 7.00 -12.78 -15.19
CA SER A 33 7.60 -11.52 -14.70
C SER A 33 6.53 -10.57 -14.19
N VAL A 34 5.43 -10.40 -14.94
CA VAL A 34 4.31 -9.51 -14.55
C VAL A 34 3.66 -9.98 -13.25
N SER A 35 3.47 -11.30 -13.06
CA SER A 35 2.86 -11.83 -11.84
C SER A 35 3.72 -11.57 -10.61
N ALA A 36 5.04 -11.81 -10.71
CA ALA A 36 5.99 -11.55 -9.63
C ALA A 36 6.04 -10.05 -9.27
N ILE A 37 6.13 -9.17 -10.28
CA ILE A 37 6.15 -7.72 -10.10
C ILE A 37 4.87 -7.26 -9.39
N THR A 38 3.71 -7.72 -9.87
CA THR A 38 2.41 -7.34 -9.30
C THR A 38 2.30 -7.78 -7.84
N GLY A 39 2.76 -8.99 -7.50
CA GLY A 39 2.78 -9.48 -6.12
C GLY A 39 3.66 -8.64 -5.19
N VAL A 40 4.85 -8.26 -5.64
CA VAL A 40 5.75 -7.40 -4.87
C VAL A 40 5.16 -6.00 -4.70
N LEU A 41 4.62 -5.41 -5.76
CA LEU A 41 3.95 -4.10 -5.68
C LEU A 41 2.80 -4.12 -4.67
N TYR A 42 1.95 -5.15 -4.71
CA TYR A 42 0.83 -5.25 -3.77
C TYR A 42 1.30 -5.36 -2.32
N LYS A 43 2.35 -6.16 -2.08
CA LYS A 43 2.94 -6.30 -0.75
C LYS A 43 3.48 -4.96 -0.22
N LEU A 44 4.20 -4.21 -1.04
CA LEU A 44 4.81 -2.95 -0.63
C LEU A 44 3.81 -1.79 -0.53
N LEU A 45 2.85 -1.68 -1.46
CA LEU A 45 1.92 -0.55 -1.52
C LEU A 45 0.67 -0.75 -0.66
N VAL A 46 0.29 -1.98 -0.34
CA VAL A 46 -0.94 -2.27 0.41
C VAL A 46 -0.65 -2.97 1.73
N CYS A 47 0.07 -4.10 1.71
CA CYS A 47 0.24 -4.91 2.92
C CYS A 47 1.14 -4.22 3.96
N ASP A 48 2.31 -3.74 3.55
CA ASP A 48 3.28 -3.12 4.44
C ASP A 48 2.76 -1.81 5.09
N PRO A 49 2.15 -0.85 4.37
CA PRO A 49 1.61 0.35 5.02
C PRO A 49 0.44 0.04 5.93
N ARG A 50 -0.40 -0.96 5.63
CA ARG A 50 -1.44 -1.41 6.55
C ARG A 50 -0.83 -1.95 7.84
N LYS A 51 0.13 -2.88 7.75
CA LYS A 51 0.83 -3.42 8.92
C LYS A 51 1.55 -2.33 9.72
N LYS A 52 2.20 -1.39 9.02
CA LYS A 52 2.88 -0.25 9.63
C LYS A 52 1.90 0.66 10.39
N ARG A 53 0.74 0.98 9.82
CA ARG A 53 -0.29 1.80 10.50
C ARG A 53 -0.80 1.16 11.79
N TYR A 54 -1.08 -0.15 11.80
CA TYR A 54 -1.45 -0.85 13.02
C TYR A 54 -0.29 -0.88 14.03
N ALA A 55 0.93 -1.14 13.57
CA ALA A 55 2.11 -1.14 14.42
C ALA A 55 2.38 0.26 15.02
N ASP A 56 2.22 1.33 14.23
CA ASP A 56 2.39 2.71 14.66
C ASP A 56 1.27 3.12 15.65
N PHE A 57 0.03 2.65 15.45
CA PHE A 57 -1.08 2.86 16.39
C PHE A 57 -0.80 2.25 17.76
N TYR A 58 -0.25 1.03 17.83
CA TYR A 58 0.01 0.35 19.12
C TYR A 58 1.44 0.51 19.66
N ARG A 59 2.33 1.27 19.01
CA ARG A 59 3.72 1.40 19.46
C ARG A 59 3.79 2.28 20.71
N ARG A 60 3.62 1.67 21.88
CA ARG A 60 3.99 2.24 23.17
C ARG A 60 5.45 1.84 23.44
N ASN A 61 6.36 2.79 23.32
CA ASN A 61 7.79 2.69 23.64
C ASN A 61 8.60 1.58 22.95
N GLN A 62 9.25 1.95 21.83
CA GLN A 62 10.62 1.48 21.60
C GLN A 62 11.45 2.67 21.12
N VAL A 63 12.06 3.34 22.09
CA VAL A 63 13.07 4.37 21.84
C VAL A 63 14.28 3.64 21.24
N CYS A 64 14.53 3.85 19.95
CA CYS A 64 15.84 3.55 19.38
C CYS A 64 16.80 4.65 19.88
N ASN A 65 17.75 4.29 20.74
CA ASN A 65 18.85 5.15 21.22
C ASN A 65 19.85 5.54 20.09
N ARG A 66 19.37 5.85 18.87
CA ARG A 66 20.25 6.16 17.74
C ARG A 66 19.75 7.21 16.76
N CYS A 67 18.65 7.91 17.02
CA CYS A 67 18.30 9.04 16.17
C CYS A 67 17.46 10.08 16.92
N ASP A 68 18.10 11.22 17.21
CA ASP A 68 17.48 12.48 17.63
C ASP A 68 16.67 13.09 16.48
N VAL A 69 15.61 12.41 16.06
CA VAL A 69 14.54 13.04 15.28
C VAL A 69 13.37 13.19 16.22
N LEU A 70 13.09 14.43 16.59
CA LEU A 70 11.88 14.86 17.29
C LEU A 70 10.66 14.47 16.45
N VAL A 71 10.16 13.26 16.65
CA VAL A 71 8.79 12.90 16.29
C VAL A 71 7.91 13.49 17.38
N SER A 72 7.68 14.80 17.29
CA SER A 72 6.75 15.53 18.14
C SER A 72 5.33 15.03 17.84
N ASP A 73 4.70 14.43 18.85
CA ASP A 73 3.26 14.49 19.15
C ASP A 73 2.31 13.36 18.73
N TYR A 74 2.76 12.22 18.18
CA TYR A 74 1.83 11.10 17.92
C TYR A 74 2.45 9.70 18.10
N SER A 75 2.92 9.36 19.30
CA SER A 75 3.61 8.07 19.56
C SER A 75 3.13 7.29 20.79
N ASN A 76 2.00 7.56 21.41
CA ASN A 76 1.51 6.71 22.52
C ASN A 76 -0.01 6.59 22.49
N TYR A 77 -0.53 5.48 21.97
CA TYR A 77 -1.92 5.09 22.19
C TYR A 77 -2.12 4.80 23.68
N ASP A 78 -2.91 5.65 24.33
CA ASP A 78 -3.26 5.57 25.74
C ASP A 78 -4.74 5.19 25.86
N MET A 79 -4.99 4.02 26.46
CA MET A 79 -6.31 3.40 26.49
C MET A 79 -7.28 4.19 27.37
N GLU A 80 -6.79 4.72 28.49
CA GLU A 80 -7.59 5.48 29.44
C GLU A 80 -8.07 6.79 28.83
N LYS A 81 -7.18 7.53 28.17
CA LYS A 81 -7.54 8.76 27.45
C LYS A 81 -8.57 8.53 26.35
N GLU A 82 -8.43 7.46 25.58
CA GLU A 82 -9.38 7.11 24.52
C GLU A 82 -10.74 6.70 25.12
N PHE A 83 -10.73 5.96 26.23
CA PHE A 83 -11.93 5.58 26.99
C PHE A 83 -12.65 6.80 27.56
N GLU A 84 -11.95 7.72 28.21
CA GLU A 84 -12.51 8.96 28.75
C GLU A 84 -13.17 9.79 27.63
N ARG A 85 -12.52 9.90 26.46
CA ARG A 85 -13.11 10.56 25.28
C ARG A 85 -14.40 9.89 24.83
N MET A 86 -14.44 8.55 24.80
CA MET A 86 -15.65 7.81 24.38
C MET A 86 -16.76 7.85 25.44
N ARG A 87 -16.39 7.85 26.73
CA ARG A 87 -17.32 7.95 27.86
C ARG A 87 -17.96 9.33 27.92
N ASN A 88 -17.17 10.39 27.76
CA ASN A 88 -17.68 11.76 27.69
C ASN A 88 -18.54 11.98 26.44
N ALA A 89 -18.27 11.26 25.34
CA ALA A 89 -19.13 11.24 24.15
C ALA A 89 -20.44 10.44 24.33
N GLY A 90 -20.70 9.84 25.50
CA GLY A 90 -21.93 9.11 25.79
C GLY A 90 -22.08 7.80 25.01
N VAL A 91 -20.99 7.23 24.49
CA VAL A 91 -21.04 5.98 23.71
C VAL A 91 -21.34 4.76 24.59
N PHE A 92 -20.98 4.82 25.87
CA PHE A 92 -21.15 3.71 26.81
C PHE A 92 -22.47 3.78 27.57
N GLN A 93 -23.19 2.66 27.60
CA GLN A 93 -24.37 2.51 28.48
C GLN A 93 -23.98 2.21 29.93
N SER A 94 -22.78 1.65 30.15
CA SER A 94 -22.31 1.19 31.45
C SER A 94 -21.46 2.21 32.22
N ALA A 95 -21.01 3.29 31.57
CA ALA A 95 -20.13 4.29 32.16
C ALA A 95 -20.66 5.68 31.77
N ALA A 96 -21.11 6.44 32.78
CA ALA A 96 -21.61 7.81 32.59
C ALA A 96 -20.46 8.79 32.29
N PRO A 97 -20.69 9.86 31.50
CA PRO A 97 -19.73 10.92 31.27
C PRO A 97 -19.39 11.67 32.57
N ASP A 98 -18.19 12.25 32.67
CA ASP A 98 -17.70 12.93 33.90
C ASP A 98 -18.10 14.40 34.02
N GLU A 99 -18.82 14.98 33.05
CA GLU A 99 -19.23 16.40 33.12
C GLU A 99 -20.63 16.52 33.76
N GLU A 100 -20.58 16.81 35.06
CA GLU A 100 -21.43 17.71 35.87
C GLU A 100 -22.83 17.27 36.34
N GLU A 101 -22.98 17.37 37.66
CA GLU A 101 -24.23 17.55 38.40
C GLU A 101 -25.03 18.72 37.77
N GLU A 102 -25.95 18.44 36.85
CA GLU A 102 -27.06 19.36 36.60
C GLU A 102 -28.02 19.25 37.81
N GLU A 103 -27.94 20.23 38.72
CA GLU A 103 -29.06 20.70 39.53
C GLU A 103 -30.25 20.99 38.60
N ASP A 104 -31.05 19.97 38.29
CA ASP A 104 -32.42 20.19 37.84
C ASP A 104 -33.32 20.21 39.09
N ASP A 105 -33.41 21.40 39.69
CA ASP A 105 -34.49 21.81 40.59
C ASP A 105 -35.86 21.45 39.96
N LEU A 106 -36.58 20.51 40.59
CA LEU A 106 -38.06 20.44 40.61
C LEU A 106 -38.58 19.55 41.74
#